data_AF-A0A8I0H486-F1
#
_entry.id   AF-A0A8I0H486-F1
#
_cell.length_a   1.000
_cell.length_b   1.000
_cell.length_c   1.000
_cell.angle_alpha   90.00
_cell.angle_beta   90.00
_cell.angle_gamma   90.00
#
_symmetry.space_group_name_H-M   'P 1'
#
loop_
_entity.id
_entity.type
_entity.pdbx_description
1 polymer ?
#
loop_
_entity_poly.entity_id
_entity_poly.type
_entity_poly.pdbx_seq_one_letter_code
_entity_poly.pdbx_strand_id
1 'polypeptide(L)' 'MASFDDLGKVAKSAYVLEAGSYVFYVGNNVRDAKKLDFTYDLAEAEVTAQYTSLAAPHKLEKRLLADGTYEALPT' A
#
# COMPACT_ATOMS: atom_id res chain seq x y z
N MET A 1 7.16 -4.40 1.59
CA MET A 1 5.98 -4.41 0.69
C MET A 1 4.75 -3.80 1.36
N ALA A 2 4.70 -3.67 2.68
CA ALA A 2 3.56 -3.04 3.36
C ALA A 2 3.36 -1.59 2.94
N SER A 3 2.09 -1.18 2.88
CA SER A 3 1.65 0.19 2.59
C SER A 3 1.03 0.79 3.85
N PHE A 4 1.16 2.11 4.03
CA PHE A 4 0.59 2.79 5.20
C PHE A 4 -0.87 3.18 4.94
N ASP A 5 -1.77 2.72 5.80
CA ASP A 5 -3.18 3.03 5.75
C ASP A 5 -3.50 4.24 6.63
N ASP A 6 -3.48 5.42 6.02
CA ASP A 6 -3.75 6.69 6.69
C ASP A 6 -5.23 6.92 6.99
N LEU A 7 -6.12 6.47 6.09
CA LEU A 7 -7.56 6.65 6.21
C LEU A 7 -8.27 5.56 7.01
N GLY A 8 -7.64 4.40 7.20
CA GLY A 8 -8.23 3.27 7.90
C GLY A 8 -9.15 2.41 7.04
N LYS A 9 -8.79 2.20 5.77
CA LYS A 9 -9.52 1.27 4.87
C LYS A 9 -9.45 -0.18 5.38
N VAL A 10 -8.34 -0.54 6.03
CA VAL A 10 -8.13 -1.81 6.73
C VAL A 10 -7.87 -1.59 8.22
N ALA A 11 -6.85 -0.78 8.56
CA ALA A 11 -6.45 -0.48 9.93
C ALA A 11 -5.83 0.91 10.00
N LYS A 12 -6.51 1.85 10.66
CA LYS A 12 -6.09 3.26 10.68
C LYS A 12 -4.71 3.42 11.32
N SER A 13 -3.84 4.20 10.67
CA SER A 13 -2.49 4.52 11.12
C SER A 13 -1.61 3.28 11.31
N ALA A 14 -1.63 2.38 10.34
CA ALA A 14 -0.87 1.14 10.38
C ALA A 14 -0.17 0.85 9.05
N TYR A 15 0.90 0.07 9.09
CA TYR A 15 1.46 -0.57 7.88
C TYR A 15 0.80 -1.93 7.68
N VAL A 16 0.20 -2.11 6.50
CA VAL A 16 -0.63 -3.26 6.16
C VAL A 16 -0.08 -3.94 4.90
N LEU A 17 -0.07 -5.27 4.91
CA LEU A 17 -0.02 -6.09 3.70
C LEU A 17 -1.47 -6.45 3.35
N GLU A 18 -2.02 -5.85 2.31
CA GLU A 18 -3.37 -6.20 1.84
C GLU A 18 -3.42 -7.64 1.32
N ALA A 19 -4.60 -8.25 1.39
CA ALA A 19 -4.83 -9.58 0.83
C ALA A 19 -4.55 -9.58 -0.68
N GLY A 20 -3.91 -10.63 -1.16
CA GLY A 20 -3.54 -10.78 -2.57
C GLY A 20 -2.21 -11.50 -2.78
N SER A 21 -1.77 -11.48 -4.03
CA SER A 21 -0.57 -12.17 -4.49
C SER A 21 0.59 -11.20 -4.66
N TYR A 22 1.64 -11.38 -3.87
CA TYR A 22 2.87 -10.59 -3.96
C TYR A 22 3.88 -11.31 -4.86
N VAL A 23 4.12 -10.70 -6.02
CA VAL A 23 5.02 -11.25 -7.05
C VAL A 23 6.39 -10.59 -6.97
N PHE A 24 7.44 -11.42 -7.06
CA PHE A 24 8.82 -10.95 -7.02
C PHE A 24 9.45 -10.90 -8.41
N TYR A 25 10.18 -9.82 -8.68
CA TYR A 25 10.98 -9.63 -9.90
C TYR A 25 12.44 -9.39 -9.50
N VAL A 26 13.39 -10.05 -10.18
CA VAL A 26 14.83 -9.94 -9.91
C VAL A 26 15.59 -9.58 -11.17
N GLY A 27 16.48 -8.60 -11.08
CA GLY A 27 17.36 -8.16 -12.16
C GLY A 27 18.13 -6.92 -11.77
N ASN A 28 19.03 -6.47 -12.66
CA ASN A 28 19.89 -5.32 -12.39
C ASN A 28 19.19 -3.96 -12.56
N ASN A 29 17.98 -3.96 -13.13
CA ASN A 29 17.15 -2.78 -13.25
C ASN A 29 15.66 -3.18 -13.29
N VAL A 30 14.77 -2.22 -13.01
CA VAL A 30 13.33 -2.50 -12.88
C VAL A 30 12.65 -2.90 -14.19
N ARG A 31 13.17 -2.45 -15.35
CA ARG A 31 12.55 -2.70 -16.66
C ARG A 31 12.85 -4.11 -17.18
N ASP A 32 14.05 -4.61 -16.92
CA ASP A 32 14.53 -5.91 -17.41
C ASP A 32 14.43 -7.03 -16.37
N ALA A 33 13.97 -6.72 -15.15
CA ALA A 33 13.81 -7.70 -14.08
C ALA A 33 12.90 -8.86 -14.51
N LYS A 34 13.30 -10.09 -14.17
CA LYS A 34 12.56 -11.31 -14.48
C LYS A 34 11.70 -11.70 -13.31
N LYS A 35 10.45 -12.06 -13.60
CA LYS A 35 9.50 -12.60 -12.62
C LYS A 35 10.03 -13.93 -12.09
N LEU A 36 10.01 -14.11 -10.77
CA LEU A 36 10.26 -15.40 -10.13
C LEU A 36 9.01 -16.28 -10.16
N ASP A 37 9.20 -17.60 -10.15
CA ASP A 37 8.09 -18.56 -10.06
C ASP A 37 7.41 -18.52 -8.68
N PHE A 38 8.15 -18.09 -7.66
CA PHE A 38 7.63 -17.91 -6.31
C PHE A 38 6.72 -16.68 -6.22
N THR A 39 5.54 -16.89 -5.66
CA THR A 39 4.57 -15.85 -5.28
C THR A 39 4.25 -16.03 -3.80
N TYR A 40 4.11 -14.93 -3.08
CA TYR A 40 3.62 -14.95 -1.70
C TYR A 40 2.14 -14.58 -1.70
N ASP A 41 1.28 -15.56 -1.48
CA ASP A 41 -0.17 -15.40 -1.46
C ASP A 41 -0.67 -15.20 -0.04
N LEU A 42 -1.40 -14.10 0.17
CA LEU A 42 -1.97 -13.75 1.46
C LEU A 42 -3.50 -13.69 1.33
N ALA A 43 -4.19 -14.57 2.05
CA ALA A 43 -5.65 -14.70 1.96
C ALA A 43 -6.41 -13.52 2.59
N GLU A 44 -5.85 -12.94 3.65
CA GLU A 44 -6.45 -11.85 4.43
C GLU A 44 -5.39 -10.80 4.74
N ALA A 45 -5.80 -9.55 4.91
CA ALA A 45 -4.85 -8.48 5.17
C ALA A 45 -4.12 -8.68 6.52
N GLU A 46 -2.82 -8.41 6.55
CA GLU A 46 -1.98 -8.51 7.73
C GLU A 46 -1.49 -7.13 8.17
N VAL A 47 -1.77 -6.77 9.43
CA VAL A 47 -1.23 -5.55 10.04
C VAL A 47 0.17 -5.84 10.56
N THR A 48 1.18 -5.37 9.82
CA THR A 48 2.58 -5.60 10.16
C THR A 48 3.07 -4.69 11.28
N ALA A 49 2.49 -3.49 11.42
CA ALA A 49 2.80 -2.56 12.50
C ALA A 49 1.69 -1.53 12.73
N GLN A 50 1.29 -1.33 13.99
CA GLN A 50 0.25 -0.39 14.40
C GLN A 50 0.86 0.88 15.02
N TYR A 51 0.36 2.05 14.62
CA TYR A 51 0.80 3.36 15.11
C TYR A 51 -0.38 4.30 15.38
N THR A 52 -0.04 5.57 15.62
CA THR A 52 -0.97 6.69 15.73
C THR A 52 -0.71 7.69 14.60
N SER A 53 -1.72 8.49 14.24
CA SER A 53 -1.58 9.51 13.19
C SER A 53 -0.69 10.66 13.68
N LEU A 54 0.38 10.96 12.95
CA LEU A 54 1.27 12.10 13.21
C LEU A 54 1.49 12.87 11.90
N ALA A 55 1.55 14.20 11.97
CA ALA A 55 1.80 15.09 10.84
C ALA A 55 0.85 14.92 9.63
N ALA A 56 -0.44 14.63 9.88
CA ALA A 56 -1.44 14.57 8.83
C ALA A 56 -1.64 15.94 8.15
N PRO A 57 -1.81 16.01 6.83
CA PRO A 57 -2.04 17.27 6.14
C PRO A 57 -3.43 17.85 6.45
N HIS A 58 -3.53 19.17 6.63
CA HIS A 58 -4.79 19.86 6.95
C HIS A 58 -5.46 20.55 5.75
N LYS A 59 -4.78 20.62 4.60
CA LYS A 59 -5.26 21.36 3.41
C LYS A 59 -5.23 20.54 2.12
N LEU A 60 -4.98 19.23 2.21
CA LEU A 60 -4.95 18.37 1.03
C LEU A 60 -6.36 17.87 0.76
N GLU A 61 -7.00 18.38 -0.29
CA GLU A 61 -8.41 18.10 -0.59
C GLU A 61 -8.62 16.76 -1.30
N LYS A 62 -7.65 16.32 -2.12
CA LYS A 62 -7.74 15.11 -2.93
C LYS A 62 -6.37 14.51 -3.25
N ARG A 63 -6.31 13.22 -3.54
CA ARG A 63 -5.08 12.54 -4.01
C ARG A 63 -5.34 11.66 -5.23
N LEU A 64 -4.31 11.46 -6.05
CA LEU A 64 -4.32 10.62 -7.25
C LEU A 64 -4.35 9.14 -6.85
N LEU A 65 -5.18 8.36 -7.54
CA LEU A 65 -5.27 6.90 -7.42
C LEU A 65 -4.48 6.19 -8.51
N ALA A 66 -4.27 4.89 -8.33
CA ALA A 66 -3.55 4.03 -9.28
C ALA A 66 -4.24 3.94 -10.65
N ASP A 67 -5.57 4.10 -10.72
CA ASP A 67 -6.34 4.12 -11.96
C ASP A 67 -6.31 5.48 -12.69
N GLY A 68 -5.58 6.46 -12.14
CA GLY A 68 -5.48 7.81 -12.68
C GLY A 68 -6.61 8.76 -12.27
N THR A 69 -7.60 8.29 -11.51
CA THR A 69 -8.66 9.14 -10.96
C THR A 69 -8.22 9.81 -9.65
N TYR A 70 -9.06 10.69 -9.08
CA TYR A 70 -8.78 11.34 -7.79
C TYR A 70 -9.80 10.89 -6.74
N GLU A 71 -9.33 10.59 -5.52
CA GLU A 71 -10.20 10.47 -4.34
C GLU A 71 -10.16 11.74 -3.50
N ALA A 72 -11.33 12.17 -3.01
CA ALA A 72 -11.43 13.25 -2.03
C ALA A 72 -10.99 12.76 -0.66
N LEU A 73 -10.28 13.61 0.08
CA LEU A 73 -9.79 13.30 1.42
C LEU A 73 -10.68 13.93 2.49
N PRO A 74 -10.83 13.30 3.67
CA PRO A 74 -11.49 13.92 4.81
C PRO A 74 -10.74 15.18 5.24
N THR A 75 -11.47 16.29 5.36
CA THR A 75 -11.00 17.55 6.00
C THR A 75 -11.11 17.51 7.51
#